data_AF-A0A009NPJ9-F1
#
_entry.id   AF-A0A009NPJ9-F1
#
_cell.length_a   1.000
_cell.length_b   1.000
_cell.length_c   1.000
_cell.angle_alpha   90.00
_cell.angle_beta   90.00
_cell.angle_gamma   90.00
#
_symmetry.space_group_name_H-M   'P 1'
#
loop_
_entity.id
_entity.type
_entity.pdbx_description
1 polymer ?
#
loop_
_entity_poly.entity_id
_entity_poly.type
_entity_poly.pdbx_seq_one_letter_code
_entity_poly.pdbx_strand_id
1 'polypeptide(L)'
;MAKKTVQSIEPNIADLANGWLKSFKLDYKLEQKSLNDEIDKALFDYFTKNGGSGTNRPDVKLLLQDKNLNFYPILIEYKGYKDKLVKLDENGQVENKNSKNEPNFKNINSFAVNGAVHYANALLHHTSYTDIIAIGMTGYRNESGKIIHEIGVYYVSKSNLGAGQKVGVYSDFSFLAPQHFDDFIEKVKTLSLSQEDLDRLKAQREREIDISLVKLNNDIYHNEKGLGENDRVYLVAASIIATLGIPGKVAPLEKSDLKSLNEVGNRDGDIIIRKIKAFLKEKEIPEEKKNLIVRTLENTLTTENINKVQSGESQLKRVFSKIVDDLGIYYKIGLTTDFTGKLFNEMYGWLGFSQDKLNDVVLTPSYIATLLVRLARVNKDSYVWDFATGSAGLLVAAMNEMLVDAKKKITSPDELYQKEIEIKAEQLLGLELLSSVYMLAILNMILMGDGSSNILNKDSLNDFDGKYGFGDTDKKFPADAFVLNPPYSVNGNGMNFVEKALGMMEKGYAAIIIQGSAGSGKAIEYNKRILKKIP
;
A
#
# COMPACT_ATOMS: atom_id res chain seq x y z
N MET A 1 -39.71 -37.61 4.88
CA MET A 1 -38.37 -38.20 4.70
C MET A 1 -37.35 -37.33 5.42
N ALA A 2 -36.69 -37.85 6.45
CA ALA A 2 -35.63 -37.11 7.13
C ALA A 2 -34.46 -36.88 6.15
N LYS A 3 -33.96 -35.64 6.05
CA LYS A 3 -32.73 -35.34 5.30
C LYS A 3 -31.60 -36.18 5.90
N LYS A 4 -31.12 -37.19 5.17
CA LYS A 4 -29.94 -37.98 5.52
C LYS A 4 -28.76 -37.00 5.58
N THR A 5 -28.30 -36.65 6.78
CA THR A 5 -27.13 -35.80 6.96
C THR A 5 -25.91 -36.57 6.47
N VAL A 6 -25.28 -36.08 5.39
CA VAL A 6 -24.02 -36.66 4.89
C VAL A 6 -22.95 -36.43 5.93
N GLN A 7 -22.36 -37.51 6.45
CA GLN A 7 -21.30 -37.44 7.46
C GLN A 7 -19.99 -36.95 6.81
N SER A 8 -19.32 -36.00 7.44
CA SER A 8 -17.99 -35.52 7.01
C SER A 8 -16.97 -36.67 7.08
N ILE A 9 -16.10 -36.77 6.07
CA ILE A 9 -14.97 -37.71 6.07
C ILE A 9 -13.62 -37.01 6.26
N GLU A 10 -13.62 -35.79 6.78
CA GLU A 10 -12.42 -34.95 6.96
C GLU A 10 -11.27 -35.66 7.69
N PRO A 11 -11.50 -36.46 8.76
CA PRO A 11 -10.41 -37.22 9.38
C PRO A 11 -9.74 -38.22 8.45
N ASN A 12 -10.48 -38.81 7.51
CA ASN A 12 -9.91 -39.72 6.51
C ASN A 12 -9.11 -38.97 5.45
N ILE A 13 -9.52 -37.76 5.08
CA ILE A 13 -8.78 -36.90 4.16
C ILE A 13 -7.48 -36.43 4.80
N ALA A 14 -7.53 -36.00 6.07
CA ALA A 14 -6.35 -35.61 6.82
C ALA A 14 -5.37 -36.79 6.99
N ASP A 15 -5.85 -37.98 7.34
CA ASP A 15 -5.00 -39.18 7.46
C ASP A 15 -4.30 -39.54 6.15
N LEU A 16 -5.04 -39.54 5.03
CA LEU A 16 -4.50 -39.80 3.69
C LEU A 16 -3.40 -38.78 3.32
N ALA A 17 -3.71 -37.50 3.45
CA ALA A 17 -2.82 -36.41 3.10
C ALA A 17 -1.55 -36.38 3.96
N ASN A 18 -1.70 -36.53 5.28
CA ASN A 18 -0.59 -36.60 6.22
C ASN A 18 0.25 -37.87 6.00
N GLY A 19 -0.37 -38.97 5.58
CA GLY A 19 0.31 -40.19 5.17
C GLY A 19 1.28 -39.94 4.00
N TRP A 20 0.88 -39.15 3.01
CA TRP A 20 1.77 -38.74 1.91
C TRP A 20 2.94 -37.90 2.42
N LEU A 21 2.68 -36.82 3.18
CA LEU A 21 3.73 -35.97 3.74
C LEU A 21 4.77 -36.77 4.54
N LYS A 22 4.28 -37.73 5.35
CA LYS A 22 5.12 -38.65 6.13
C LYS A 22 5.93 -39.57 5.22
N SER A 23 5.33 -40.14 4.18
CA SER A 23 6.04 -41.02 3.23
C SER A 23 7.16 -40.30 2.47
N PHE A 24 6.98 -39.00 2.20
CA PHE A 24 7.98 -38.14 1.58
C PHE A 24 8.98 -37.54 2.58
N LYS A 25 8.90 -37.89 3.86
CA LYS A 25 9.79 -37.43 4.94
C LYS A 25 9.85 -35.90 5.08
N LEU A 26 8.73 -35.22 4.84
CA LEU A 26 8.64 -33.77 4.98
C LEU A 26 8.48 -33.39 6.46
N ASP A 27 9.14 -32.31 6.90
CA ASP A 27 9.01 -31.79 8.27
C ASP A 27 7.75 -30.94 8.45
N TYR A 28 6.59 -31.59 8.34
CA TYR A 28 5.30 -30.92 8.49
C TYR A 28 4.89 -30.77 9.96
N LYS A 29 4.20 -29.66 10.27
CA LYS A 29 3.64 -29.37 11.59
C LYS A 29 2.12 -29.34 11.50
N LEU A 30 1.47 -30.07 12.41
CA LEU A 30 0.01 -30.04 12.56
C LEU A 30 -0.45 -28.75 13.27
N GLU A 31 -1.76 -28.49 13.25
CA GLU A 31 -2.44 -27.30 13.79
C GLU A 31 -1.79 -26.64 15.01
N GLN A 32 -1.50 -27.42 16.06
CA GLN A 32 -1.02 -26.89 17.34
C GLN A 32 0.51 -26.81 17.47
N LYS A 33 1.26 -27.41 16.54
CA LYS A 33 2.73 -27.40 16.61
C LYS A 33 3.28 -26.12 16.00
N SER A 34 4.24 -25.49 16.66
CA SER A 34 4.96 -24.33 16.13
C SER A 34 5.76 -24.72 14.88
N LEU A 35 5.79 -23.82 13.88
CA LEU A 35 6.66 -23.94 12.70
C LEU A 35 7.90 -23.05 12.87
N ASN A 36 7.67 -21.74 13.06
CA ASN A 36 8.65 -20.76 13.51
C ASN A 36 7.92 -19.53 14.07
N ASP A 37 8.63 -18.71 14.85
CA ASP A 37 8.03 -17.56 15.55
C ASP A 37 7.39 -16.54 14.59
N GLU A 38 8.01 -16.28 13.43
CA GLU A 38 7.51 -15.31 12.45
C GLU A 38 6.16 -15.75 11.84
N ILE A 39 6.06 -17.00 11.38
CA ILE A 39 4.84 -17.56 10.79
C ILE A 39 3.75 -17.74 11.86
N ASP A 40 4.10 -18.26 13.03
CA ASP A 40 3.11 -18.51 14.08
C ASP A 40 2.52 -17.19 14.61
N LYS A 41 3.35 -16.15 14.72
CA LYS A 41 2.89 -14.80 15.07
C LYS A 41 2.00 -14.19 13.98
N ALA A 42 2.37 -14.34 12.71
CA ALA A 42 1.55 -13.87 11.59
C ALA A 42 0.14 -14.51 11.58
N LEU A 43 0.06 -15.81 11.86
CA LEU A 43 -1.22 -16.53 11.96
C LEU A 43 -2.02 -16.11 13.20
N PHE A 44 -1.34 -15.73 14.28
CA PHE A 44 -1.96 -15.23 15.52
C PHE A 44 -2.54 -13.82 15.36
N ASP A 45 -1.78 -12.91 14.75
CA ASP A 45 -2.12 -11.49 14.65
C ASP A 45 -3.20 -11.18 13.59
N TYR A 46 -3.42 -12.12 12.65
CA TYR A 46 -4.41 -12.00 11.59
C TYR A 46 -5.79 -12.51 12.05
N PHE A 47 -6.87 -11.91 11.52
CA PHE A 47 -8.23 -12.28 11.92
C PHE A 47 -8.54 -13.76 11.61
N THR A 48 -9.31 -14.40 12.49
CA THR A 48 -9.65 -15.83 12.34
C THR A 48 -10.62 -16.06 11.19
N LYS A 49 -10.74 -17.31 10.74
CA LYS A 49 -11.73 -17.75 9.73
C LYS A 49 -13.19 -17.43 10.08
N ASN A 50 -13.48 -17.12 11.34
CA ASN A 50 -14.82 -16.77 11.82
C ASN A 50 -14.95 -15.28 12.16
N GLY A 51 -13.90 -14.48 11.98
CA GLY A 51 -13.87 -13.05 12.29
C GLY A 51 -13.74 -12.70 13.77
N GLY A 52 -13.54 -13.69 14.65
CA GLY A 52 -13.34 -13.51 16.08
C GLY A 52 -11.87 -13.46 16.49
N SER A 53 -11.64 -13.27 17.80
CA SER A 53 -10.32 -13.38 18.43
C SER A 53 -9.85 -14.83 18.54
N GLY A 54 -8.58 -15.08 18.24
CA GLY A 54 -7.97 -16.41 18.28
C GLY A 54 -6.88 -16.58 17.23
N THR A 55 -6.20 -17.72 17.26
CA THR A 55 -5.10 -18.04 16.33
C THR A 55 -5.63 -18.75 15.09
N ASN A 56 -5.19 -18.34 13.90
CA ASN A 56 -5.38 -19.14 12.69
C ASN A 56 -4.58 -20.45 12.79
N ARG A 57 -5.22 -21.59 12.58
CA ARG A 57 -4.60 -22.92 12.70
C ARG A 57 -4.80 -23.69 11.41
N PRO A 58 -3.87 -23.59 10.45
CA PRO A 58 -3.84 -24.50 9.31
C PRO A 58 -3.78 -25.94 9.80
N ASP A 59 -4.53 -26.85 9.15
CA ASP A 59 -4.48 -28.28 9.47
C ASP A 59 -3.04 -28.79 9.43
N VAL A 60 -2.30 -28.32 8.42
CA VAL A 60 -0.87 -28.55 8.26
C VAL A 60 -0.15 -27.30 7.79
N LYS A 61 1.06 -27.09 8.30
CA LYS A 61 2.03 -26.10 7.81
C LYS A 61 3.42 -26.69 7.69
N LEU A 62 4.16 -26.26 6.67
CA LEU A 62 5.54 -26.66 6.38
C LEU A 62 6.31 -25.48 5.77
N LEU A 63 7.63 -25.54 5.86
CA LEU A 63 8.55 -24.62 5.21
C LEU A 63 9.53 -25.44 4.36
N LEU A 64 9.45 -25.30 3.04
CA LEU A 64 10.35 -26.00 2.11
C LEU A 64 11.29 -25.00 1.42
N GLN A 65 12.45 -25.48 0.98
CA GLN A 65 13.47 -24.66 0.34
C GLN A 65 13.76 -25.19 -1.07
N ASP A 66 13.82 -24.31 -2.07
CA ASP A 66 14.25 -24.66 -3.43
C ASP A 66 15.79 -24.75 -3.54
N LYS A 67 16.30 -25.27 -4.66
CA LYS A 67 17.74 -25.33 -4.97
C LYS A 67 18.45 -23.97 -4.97
N ASN A 68 17.70 -22.88 -5.09
CA ASN A 68 18.22 -21.51 -5.05
C ASN A 68 18.18 -20.90 -3.63
N LEU A 69 17.92 -21.73 -2.62
CA LEU A 69 17.85 -21.36 -1.20
C LEU A 69 16.65 -20.46 -0.83
N ASN A 70 15.63 -20.35 -1.69
CA ASN A 70 14.41 -19.61 -1.37
C ASN A 70 13.47 -20.48 -0.52
N PHE A 71 12.97 -19.91 0.56
CA PHE A 71 11.99 -20.56 1.43
C PHE A 71 10.55 -20.29 1.00
N TYR A 72 9.75 -21.35 0.96
CA TYR A 72 8.33 -21.35 0.60
C TYR A 72 7.50 -21.89 1.76
N PRO A 73 6.75 -21.03 2.47
CA PRO A 73 5.71 -21.48 3.39
C PRO A 73 4.61 -22.21 2.62
N ILE A 74 4.16 -23.34 3.17
CA ILE A 74 3.11 -24.17 2.60
C ILE A 74 2.05 -24.40 3.66
N LEU A 75 0.81 -23.97 3.37
CA LEU A 75 -0.32 -24.02 4.31
C LEU A 75 -1.43 -24.88 3.70
N ILE A 76 -1.85 -25.90 4.44
CA ILE A 76 -2.80 -26.91 3.98
C ILE A 76 -4.06 -26.88 4.84
N GLU A 77 -5.21 -26.97 4.18
CA GLU A 77 -6.52 -27.10 4.79
C GLU A 77 -7.28 -28.30 4.22
N TYR A 78 -7.98 -29.03 5.09
CA TYR A 78 -8.81 -30.18 4.76
C TYR A 78 -10.30 -29.87 4.90
N LYS A 79 -11.11 -30.51 4.04
CA LYS A 79 -12.56 -30.58 4.19
C LYS A 79 -13.06 -32.00 3.90
N GLY A 80 -14.15 -32.40 4.55
CA GLY A 80 -14.71 -33.75 4.43
C GLY A 80 -15.93 -33.90 3.53
N TYR A 81 -16.11 -33.04 2.52
CA TYR A 81 -17.31 -33.01 1.69
C TYR A 81 -16.99 -32.77 0.21
N LYS A 82 -17.74 -33.42 -0.69
CA LYS A 82 -17.52 -33.39 -2.14
C LYS A 82 -17.29 -31.98 -2.71
N ASP A 83 -18.22 -31.06 -2.47
CA ASP A 83 -18.21 -29.74 -3.10
C ASP A 83 -17.59 -28.65 -2.21
N LYS A 84 -16.59 -29.01 -1.39
CA LYS A 84 -15.93 -28.10 -0.43
C LYS A 84 -14.47 -27.81 -0.74
N LEU A 85 -14.04 -28.04 -1.99
CA LEU A 85 -12.66 -27.73 -2.39
C LEU A 85 -12.41 -26.22 -2.43
N VAL A 86 -13.16 -25.49 -3.26
CA VAL A 86 -12.95 -24.06 -3.50
C VAL A 86 -14.26 -23.37 -3.87
N LYS A 87 -14.42 -22.12 -3.45
CA LYS A 87 -15.44 -21.20 -3.93
C LYS A 87 -14.78 -20.05 -4.67
N LEU A 88 -15.15 -19.89 -5.94
CA LEU A 88 -14.62 -18.85 -6.83
C LEU A 88 -15.67 -17.76 -7.07
N ASP A 89 -15.20 -16.56 -7.39
CA ASP A 89 -16.00 -15.43 -7.83
C ASP A 89 -16.28 -15.49 -9.35
N GLU A 90 -16.97 -14.48 -9.87
CA GLU A 90 -17.31 -14.36 -11.29
C GLU A 90 -16.08 -14.26 -12.22
N ASN A 91 -14.93 -13.86 -11.68
CA ASN A 91 -13.66 -13.75 -12.39
C ASN A 91 -12.79 -15.01 -12.27
N GLY A 92 -13.28 -16.06 -11.60
CA GLY A 92 -12.54 -17.29 -11.36
C GLY A 92 -11.46 -17.19 -10.27
N GLN A 93 -11.49 -16.15 -9.43
CA GLN A 93 -10.58 -15.97 -8.30
C GLN A 93 -11.20 -16.54 -7.01
N VAL A 94 -10.35 -16.86 -6.02
CA VAL A 94 -10.81 -17.37 -4.72
C VAL A 94 -11.64 -16.31 -3.99
N GLU A 95 -12.92 -16.59 -3.79
CA GLU A 95 -13.91 -15.64 -3.25
C GLU A 95 -13.80 -15.52 -1.71
N ASN A 96 -12.71 -14.88 -1.25
CA ASN A 96 -12.46 -14.61 0.18
C ASN A 96 -12.94 -13.24 0.64
N LYS A 97 -13.40 -12.38 -0.27
CA LYS A 97 -14.00 -11.09 0.04
C LYS A 97 -15.38 -10.98 -0.59
N ASN A 98 -16.26 -10.21 0.02
CA ASN A 98 -17.59 -9.89 -0.53
C ASN A 98 -17.54 -8.60 -1.38
N SER A 99 -18.68 -8.19 -1.94
CA SER A 99 -18.81 -6.96 -2.73
C SER A 99 -18.53 -5.67 -1.95
N LYS A 100 -18.49 -5.73 -0.62
CA LYS A 100 -18.12 -4.61 0.28
C LYS A 100 -16.65 -4.66 0.71
N ASN A 101 -15.84 -5.52 0.07
CA ASN A 101 -14.43 -5.74 0.43
C ASN A 101 -14.23 -6.30 1.86
N GLU A 102 -15.27 -6.87 2.48
CA GLU A 102 -15.17 -7.51 3.79
C GLU A 102 -14.84 -8.99 3.64
N PRO A 103 -14.16 -9.61 4.62
CA PRO A 103 -13.88 -11.04 4.58
C PRO A 103 -15.16 -11.88 4.48
N ASN A 104 -15.21 -12.78 3.50
CA ASN A 104 -16.29 -13.74 3.35
C ASN A 104 -16.05 -14.96 4.25
N PHE A 105 -16.26 -14.79 5.56
CA PHE A 105 -16.02 -15.83 6.57
C PHE A 105 -16.74 -17.15 6.27
N LYS A 106 -17.94 -17.07 5.67
CA LYS A 106 -18.68 -18.26 5.24
C LYS A 106 -17.85 -19.09 4.26
N ASN A 107 -17.26 -18.46 3.25
CA ASN A 107 -16.43 -19.15 2.27
C ASN A 107 -15.08 -19.58 2.86
N ILE A 108 -14.41 -18.68 3.58
CA ILE A 108 -13.12 -18.93 4.23
C ILE A 108 -13.18 -20.15 5.16
N ASN A 109 -14.28 -20.30 5.92
CA ASN A 109 -14.49 -21.43 6.80
C ASN A 109 -14.94 -22.69 6.04
N SER A 110 -15.81 -22.55 5.04
CA SER A 110 -16.48 -23.68 4.40
C SER A 110 -15.64 -24.43 3.38
N PHE A 111 -14.65 -23.79 2.75
CA PHE A 111 -13.92 -24.36 1.61
C PHE A 111 -12.42 -24.45 1.89
N ALA A 112 -11.81 -25.57 1.49
CA ALA A 112 -10.42 -25.89 1.80
C ALA A 112 -9.44 -24.85 1.23
N VAL A 113 -9.51 -24.58 -0.07
CA VAL A 113 -8.65 -23.60 -0.75
C VAL A 113 -8.85 -22.19 -0.18
N ASN A 114 -10.10 -21.78 0.05
CA ASN A 114 -10.41 -20.47 0.62
C ASN A 114 -9.75 -20.28 1.99
N GLY A 115 -9.80 -21.31 2.83
CA GLY A 115 -9.11 -21.34 4.13
C GLY A 115 -7.59 -21.28 4.00
N ALA A 116 -7.00 -22.06 3.10
CA ALA A 116 -5.55 -22.06 2.86
C ALA A 116 -5.05 -20.71 2.33
N VAL A 117 -5.76 -20.09 1.39
CA VAL A 117 -5.44 -18.76 0.85
C VAL A 117 -5.61 -17.68 1.92
N HIS A 118 -6.59 -17.79 2.80
CA HIS A 118 -6.74 -16.89 3.96
C HIS A 118 -5.50 -16.91 4.86
N TYR A 119 -4.97 -18.10 5.15
CA TYR A 119 -3.73 -18.22 5.91
C TYR A 119 -2.52 -17.67 5.15
N ALA A 120 -2.44 -17.91 3.83
CA ALA A 120 -1.36 -17.37 3.02
C ALA A 120 -1.34 -15.83 3.01
N ASN A 121 -2.52 -15.19 2.99
CA ASN A 121 -2.64 -13.74 3.14
C ASN A 121 -2.14 -13.26 4.51
N ALA A 122 -2.40 -14.00 5.59
CA ALA A 122 -1.84 -13.69 6.92
C ALA A 122 -0.30 -13.57 6.86
N LEU A 123 0.36 -14.53 6.20
CA LEU A 123 1.81 -14.52 6.04
C LEU A 123 2.27 -13.34 5.17
N LEU A 124 1.61 -13.06 4.04
CA LEU A 124 1.96 -11.89 3.22
C LEU A 124 1.86 -10.56 3.99
N HIS A 125 0.94 -10.46 4.96
CA HIS A 125 0.71 -9.22 5.72
C HIS A 125 1.68 -9.03 6.88
N HIS A 126 2.10 -10.13 7.51
CA HIS A 126 2.78 -10.10 8.79
C HIS A 126 4.19 -10.70 8.76
N THR A 127 4.67 -11.17 7.60
CA THR A 127 6.02 -11.73 7.44
C THR A 127 6.77 -11.11 6.26
N SER A 128 8.06 -11.45 6.17
CA SER A 128 8.91 -11.11 5.03
C SER A 128 8.70 -12.00 3.79
N TYR A 129 8.01 -13.14 3.94
CA TYR A 129 7.77 -14.08 2.84
C TYR A 129 6.96 -13.44 1.72
N THR A 130 7.43 -13.63 0.49
CA THR A 130 6.82 -13.08 -0.73
C THR A 130 6.03 -14.09 -1.53
N ASP A 131 6.25 -15.38 -1.26
CA ASP A 131 5.83 -16.52 -2.07
C ASP A 131 5.31 -17.64 -1.17
N ILE A 132 3.99 -17.88 -1.20
CA ILE A 132 3.34 -18.88 -0.34
C ILE A 132 2.53 -19.84 -1.20
N ILE A 133 2.58 -21.13 -0.84
CA ILE A 133 1.75 -22.17 -1.47
C ILE A 133 0.56 -22.48 -0.55
N ALA A 134 -0.65 -22.28 -1.06
CA ALA A 134 -1.89 -22.62 -0.39
C ALA A 134 -2.48 -23.90 -1.00
N ILE A 135 -2.72 -24.92 -0.17
CA ILE A 135 -3.24 -26.22 -0.62
C ILE A 135 -4.57 -26.49 0.08
N GLY A 136 -5.63 -26.66 -0.71
CA GLY A 136 -6.89 -27.21 -0.22
C GLY A 136 -7.04 -28.66 -0.66
N MET A 137 -7.46 -29.54 0.24
CA MET A 137 -7.85 -30.90 -0.13
C MET A 137 -9.22 -31.24 0.47
N THR A 138 -10.08 -31.85 -0.35
CA THR A 138 -11.38 -32.33 0.10
C THR A 138 -11.62 -33.76 -0.35
N GLY A 139 -12.67 -34.40 0.16
CA GLY A 139 -13.17 -35.62 -0.43
C GLY A 139 -14.48 -36.12 0.17
N TYR A 140 -14.98 -37.20 -0.42
CA TYR A 140 -16.20 -37.88 0.01
C TYR A 140 -16.11 -39.39 -0.24
N ARG A 141 -17.01 -40.17 0.38
CA ARG A 141 -17.19 -41.58 0.04
C ARG A 141 -18.22 -41.72 -1.07
N ASN A 142 -17.85 -42.41 -2.13
CA ASN A 142 -18.81 -42.79 -3.17
C ASN A 142 -19.74 -43.92 -2.68
N GLU A 143 -20.66 -44.37 -3.53
CA GLU A 143 -21.64 -45.42 -3.21
C GLU A 143 -20.99 -46.76 -2.81
N SER A 144 -19.76 -47.03 -3.28
CA SER A 144 -19.00 -48.23 -2.92
C SER A 144 -18.15 -48.06 -1.65
N GLY A 145 -18.25 -46.92 -0.95
CA GLY A 145 -17.49 -46.62 0.26
C GLY A 145 -16.04 -46.20 0.02
N LYS A 146 -15.58 -46.14 -1.23
CA LYS A 146 -14.24 -45.68 -1.62
C LYS A 146 -14.13 -44.16 -1.44
N ILE A 147 -13.01 -43.72 -0.88
CA ILE A 147 -12.68 -42.29 -0.76
C ILE A 147 -12.31 -41.76 -2.15
N ILE A 148 -12.99 -40.70 -2.55
CA ILE A 148 -12.66 -39.88 -3.71
C ILE A 148 -12.23 -38.52 -3.16
N HIS A 149 -11.02 -38.09 -3.52
CA HIS A 149 -10.44 -36.83 -3.06
C HIS A 149 -10.12 -35.90 -4.22
N GLU A 150 -10.03 -34.61 -3.90
CA GLU A 150 -9.65 -33.55 -4.83
C GLU A 150 -8.65 -32.62 -4.15
N ILE A 151 -7.66 -32.14 -4.92
CA ILE A 151 -6.59 -31.25 -4.45
C ILE A 151 -6.59 -29.99 -5.31
N GLY A 152 -6.61 -28.84 -4.66
CA GLY A 152 -6.44 -27.53 -5.25
C GLY A 152 -5.16 -26.89 -4.73
N VAL A 153 -4.19 -26.68 -5.63
CA VAL A 153 -2.91 -26.03 -5.30
C VAL A 153 -2.90 -24.63 -5.87
N TYR A 154 -2.65 -23.65 -5.01
CA TYR A 154 -2.69 -22.24 -5.33
C TYR A 154 -1.39 -21.57 -4.89
N TYR A 155 -0.91 -20.63 -5.69
CA TYR A 155 0.24 -19.79 -5.41
C TYR A 155 -0.25 -18.38 -5.06
N VAL A 156 0.15 -17.92 -3.88
CA VAL A 156 -0.23 -16.62 -3.32
C VAL A 156 1.06 -15.84 -3.13
N SER A 157 1.20 -14.72 -3.83
CA SER A 157 2.45 -13.96 -3.84
C SER A 157 2.23 -12.46 -3.87
N LYS A 158 3.29 -11.70 -3.56
CA LYS A 158 3.28 -10.25 -3.71
C LYS A 158 3.09 -9.81 -5.17
N SER A 159 3.69 -10.51 -6.13
CA SER A 159 3.55 -10.22 -7.56
C SER A 159 2.12 -10.40 -8.07
N ASN A 160 1.37 -11.32 -7.45
CA ASN A 160 -0.05 -11.54 -7.74
C ASN A 160 -0.97 -10.70 -6.84
N LEU A 161 -0.42 -9.69 -6.16
CA LEU A 161 -1.15 -8.80 -5.25
C LEU A 161 -1.92 -9.57 -4.17
N GLY A 162 -1.42 -10.72 -3.70
CA GLY A 162 -2.08 -11.60 -2.72
C GLY A 162 -3.30 -12.37 -3.25
N ALA A 163 -3.55 -12.39 -4.56
CA ALA A 163 -4.56 -13.27 -5.14
C ALA A 163 -4.03 -14.71 -5.22
N GLY A 164 -4.90 -15.69 -4.95
CA GLY A 164 -4.57 -17.10 -5.13
C GLY A 164 -4.66 -17.49 -6.61
N GLN A 165 -3.51 -17.71 -7.25
CA GLN A 165 -3.42 -18.21 -8.62
C GLN A 165 -3.37 -19.73 -8.61
N LYS A 166 -4.28 -20.39 -9.34
CA LYS A 166 -4.32 -21.85 -9.42
C LYS A 166 -3.07 -22.36 -10.16
N VAL A 167 -2.32 -23.26 -9.52
CA VAL A 167 -1.09 -23.87 -10.07
C VAL A 167 -1.41 -25.10 -10.91
N GLY A 168 -2.37 -25.91 -10.46
CA GLY A 168 -2.73 -27.16 -11.12
C GLY A 168 -3.63 -28.05 -10.28
N VAL A 169 -3.93 -29.22 -10.83
CA VAL A 169 -4.63 -30.32 -10.16
C VAL A 169 -3.64 -31.46 -9.97
N TYR A 170 -3.65 -32.06 -8.78
CA TYR A 170 -2.72 -33.11 -8.39
C TYR A 170 -3.49 -34.29 -7.78
N SER A 171 -2.93 -35.50 -7.88
CA SER A 171 -3.50 -36.72 -7.31
C SER A 171 -3.01 -37.00 -5.88
N ASP A 172 -1.85 -36.48 -5.51
CA ASP A 172 -1.22 -36.64 -4.20
C ASP A 172 -0.22 -35.49 -3.97
N PHE A 173 0.49 -35.50 -2.83
CA PHE A 173 1.47 -34.48 -2.46
C PHE A 173 2.91 -34.79 -2.92
N SER A 174 3.12 -35.69 -3.87
CA SER A 174 4.47 -36.04 -4.36
C SER A 174 5.22 -34.85 -4.95
N PHE A 175 4.51 -33.85 -5.47
CA PHE A 175 5.11 -32.59 -5.94
C PHE A 175 5.81 -31.79 -4.84
N LEU A 176 5.57 -32.10 -3.55
CA LEU A 176 6.29 -31.53 -2.41
C LEU A 176 7.50 -32.36 -1.98
N ALA A 177 7.67 -33.57 -2.51
CA ALA A 177 8.78 -34.43 -2.15
C ALA A 177 10.11 -33.80 -2.60
N PRO A 178 11.23 -34.02 -1.87
CA PRO A 178 12.49 -33.36 -2.16
C PRO A 178 12.96 -33.48 -3.62
N GLN A 179 12.72 -34.64 -4.25
CA GLN A 179 13.11 -34.90 -5.64
C GLN A 179 12.21 -34.26 -6.71
N HIS A 180 11.09 -33.64 -6.33
CA HIS A 180 10.12 -33.03 -7.25
C HIS A 180 9.85 -31.55 -6.95
N PHE A 181 10.29 -31.06 -5.79
CA PHE A 181 9.96 -29.72 -5.32
C PHE A 181 10.55 -28.62 -6.20
N ASP A 182 11.78 -28.79 -6.70
CA ASP A 182 12.39 -27.82 -7.60
C ASP A 182 11.61 -27.65 -8.92
N ASP A 183 11.24 -28.76 -9.56
CA ASP A 183 10.44 -28.75 -10.78
C ASP A 183 9.06 -28.13 -10.54
N PHE A 184 8.48 -28.40 -9.37
CA PHE A 184 7.22 -27.77 -8.95
C PHE A 184 7.37 -26.25 -8.82
N ILE A 185 8.43 -25.75 -8.18
CA ILE A 185 8.68 -24.31 -8.03
C ILE A 185 9.02 -23.64 -9.36
N GLU A 186 9.75 -24.30 -10.26
CA GLU A 186 9.98 -23.80 -11.61
C GLU A 186 8.65 -23.61 -12.36
N LYS A 187 7.76 -24.62 -12.30
CA LYS A 187 6.40 -24.50 -12.84
C LYS A 187 5.65 -23.32 -12.21
N VAL A 188 5.69 -23.16 -10.88
CA VAL A 188 5.04 -22.03 -10.19
C VAL A 188 5.57 -20.69 -10.69
N LYS A 189 6.89 -20.55 -10.84
CA LYS A 189 7.53 -19.30 -11.34
C LYS A 189 7.18 -18.97 -12.78
N THR A 190 6.88 -19.97 -13.62
CA THR A 190 6.43 -19.75 -15.01
C THR A 190 4.97 -19.31 -15.14
N LEU A 191 4.19 -19.40 -14.05
CA LEU A 191 2.80 -18.94 -14.05
C LEU A 191 2.77 -17.40 -14.00
N SER A 192 2.89 -16.74 -15.14
CA SER A 192 2.60 -15.32 -15.26
C SER A 192 1.10 -15.11 -15.46
N LEU A 193 0.50 -14.21 -14.69
CA LEU A 193 -0.82 -13.67 -15.03
C LEU A 193 -0.73 -12.94 -16.38
N SER A 194 -1.79 -13.02 -17.18
CA SER A 194 -1.86 -12.20 -18.40
C SER A 194 -1.87 -10.71 -18.04
N GLN A 195 -1.44 -9.84 -18.96
CA GLN A 195 -1.48 -8.40 -18.72
C GLN A 195 -2.91 -7.91 -18.38
N GLU A 196 -3.92 -8.49 -19.03
CA GLU A 196 -5.33 -8.21 -18.76
C GLU A 196 -5.75 -8.66 -17.35
N ASP A 197 -5.34 -9.85 -16.91
CA ASP A 197 -5.61 -10.32 -15.54
C ASP A 197 -4.93 -9.44 -14.49
N LEU A 198 -3.69 -9.01 -14.76
CA LEU A 198 -2.95 -8.08 -13.91
C LEU A 198 -3.65 -6.73 -13.81
N ASP A 199 -4.08 -6.16 -14.92
CA ASP A 199 -4.75 -4.85 -14.94
C ASP A 199 -6.13 -4.93 -14.27
N ARG A 200 -6.87 -6.04 -14.44
CA ARG A 200 -8.11 -6.28 -13.69
C ARG A 200 -7.85 -6.41 -12.19
N LEU A 201 -6.83 -7.16 -11.78
CA LEU A 201 -6.45 -7.30 -10.37
C LEU A 201 -6.03 -5.96 -9.77
N LYS A 202 -5.26 -5.15 -10.49
CA LYS A 202 -4.93 -3.78 -10.06
C LYS A 202 -6.18 -2.94 -9.86
N ALA A 203 -7.08 -2.87 -10.85
CA ALA A 203 -8.32 -2.11 -10.75
C ALA A 203 -9.24 -2.61 -9.62
N GLN A 204 -9.23 -3.90 -9.32
CA GLN A 204 -9.92 -4.46 -8.17
C GLN A 204 -9.28 -3.99 -6.87
N ARG A 205 -7.96 -4.17 -6.70
CA ARG A 205 -7.23 -3.73 -5.50
C ARG A 205 -7.38 -2.24 -5.25
N GLU A 206 -7.36 -1.43 -6.31
CA GLU A 206 -7.63 -0.01 -6.26
C GLU A 206 -8.99 0.33 -5.65
N ARG A 207 -10.06 -0.41 -6.01
CA ARG A 207 -11.38 -0.23 -5.41
C ARG A 207 -11.41 -0.68 -3.95
N GLU A 208 -10.71 -1.78 -3.65
CA GLU A 208 -10.60 -2.28 -2.28
C GLU A 208 -9.92 -1.27 -1.35
N ILE A 209 -8.89 -0.58 -1.83
CA ILE A 209 -8.20 0.49 -1.11
C ILE A 209 -9.18 1.64 -0.78
N ASP A 210 -9.91 2.14 -1.77
CA ASP A 210 -10.87 3.24 -1.57
C ASP A 210 -11.91 2.88 -0.50
N ILE A 211 -12.49 1.67 -0.59
CA ILE A 211 -13.45 1.17 0.40
C ILE A 211 -12.82 1.09 1.79
N SER A 212 -11.59 0.58 1.89
CA SER A 212 -10.89 0.41 3.18
C SER A 212 -10.59 1.76 3.83
N LEU A 213 -10.19 2.76 3.05
CA LEU A 213 -9.88 4.10 3.54
C LEU A 213 -11.13 4.85 4.01
N VAL A 214 -12.22 4.81 3.23
CA VAL A 214 -13.50 5.42 3.63
C VAL A 214 -14.02 4.79 4.92
N LYS A 215 -13.95 3.46 5.00
CA LYS A 215 -14.32 2.72 6.21
C LYS A 215 -13.47 3.13 7.41
N LEU A 216 -12.15 3.13 7.26
CA LEU A 216 -11.21 3.51 8.30
C LEU A 216 -11.49 4.93 8.83
N ASN A 217 -11.72 5.88 7.94
CA ASN A 217 -12.02 7.26 8.33
C ASN A 217 -13.30 7.36 9.16
N ASN A 218 -14.37 6.71 8.69
CA ASN A 218 -15.65 6.67 9.40
C ASN A 218 -15.52 5.97 10.75
N ASP A 219 -14.79 4.86 10.81
CA ASP A 219 -14.58 4.10 12.04
C ASP A 219 -13.77 4.90 13.07
N ILE A 220 -12.74 5.64 12.64
CA ILE A 220 -12.01 6.55 13.54
C ILE A 220 -12.93 7.69 13.98
N TYR A 221 -13.66 8.32 13.05
CA TYR A 221 -14.57 9.44 13.35
C TYR A 221 -15.64 9.09 14.38
N HIS A 222 -16.31 7.96 14.21
CA HIS A 222 -17.44 7.57 15.05
C HIS A 222 -17.01 6.98 16.39
N ASN A 223 -15.91 6.22 16.42
CA ASN A 223 -15.54 5.43 17.59
C ASN A 223 -14.42 6.06 18.43
N GLU A 224 -13.63 6.98 17.88
CA GLU A 224 -12.46 7.57 18.55
C GLU A 224 -12.66 9.07 18.77
N LYS A 225 -13.13 9.42 19.97
CA LYS A 225 -13.42 10.81 20.34
C LYS A 225 -12.14 11.63 20.54
N GLY A 226 -12.23 12.93 20.27
CA GLY A 226 -11.16 13.89 20.55
C GLY A 226 -10.07 13.99 19.48
N LEU A 227 -10.26 13.34 18.32
CA LEU A 227 -9.38 13.44 17.17
C LEU A 227 -9.95 14.42 16.15
N GLY A 228 -9.22 15.49 15.87
CA GLY A 228 -9.56 16.40 14.78
C GLY A 228 -9.28 15.79 13.40
N GLU A 229 -9.71 16.48 12.34
CA GLU A 229 -9.48 16.06 10.96
C GLU A 229 -7.99 15.89 10.64
N ASN A 230 -7.17 16.87 11.03
CA ASN A 230 -5.70 16.80 10.88
C ASN A 230 -5.09 15.65 11.69
N ASP A 231 -5.59 15.38 12.90
CA ASP A 231 -5.04 14.33 13.75
C ASP A 231 -5.22 12.95 13.13
N ARG A 232 -6.40 12.68 12.53
CA ARG A 232 -6.66 11.42 11.82
C ARG A 232 -5.66 11.18 10.69
N VAL A 233 -5.41 12.23 9.91
CA VAL A 233 -4.44 12.22 8.82
C VAL A 233 -3.03 11.91 9.34
N TYR A 234 -2.59 12.58 10.41
CA TYR A 234 -1.28 12.36 11.01
C TYR A 234 -1.13 10.98 11.65
N LEU A 235 -2.19 10.43 12.23
CA LEU A 235 -2.21 9.08 12.79
C LEU A 235 -2.01 8.01 11.72
N VAL A 236 -2.68 8.14 10.57
CA VAL A 236 -2.49 7.22 9.43
C VAL A 236 -1.06 7.30 8.91
N ALA A 237 -0.56 8.50 8.64
CA ALA A 237 0.79 8.70 8.14
C ALA A 237 1.87 8.16 9.10
N ALA A 238 1.75 8.49 10.39
CA ALA A 238 2.66 8.02 11.43
C ALA A 238 2.68 6.49 11.53
N SER A 239 1.51 5.87 11.48
CA SER A 239 1.37 4.41 11.56
C SER A 239 2.06 3.73 10.38
N ILE A 240 1.87 4.25 9.16
CA ILE A 240 2.52 3.70 7.95
C ILE A 240 4.04 3.86 8.02
N ILE A 241 4.55 5.05 8.36
CA ILE A 241 6.01 5.26 8.47
C ILE A 241 6.63 4.32 9.52
N ALA A 242 5.97 4.18 10.67
CA ALA A 242 6.47 3.34 11.74
C ALA A 242 6.48 1.84 11.37
N THR A 243 5.56 1.38 10.52
CA THR A 243 5.41 -0.04 10.15
C THR A 243 6.20 -0.45 8.92
N LEU A 244 6.68 0.49 8.09
CA LEU A 244 7.48 0.18 6.91
C LEU A 244 8.88 -0.36 7.25
N GLY A 245 9.56 0.27 8.20
CA GLY A 245 10.96 -0.05 8.50
C GLY A 245 11.92 0.17 7.32
N ILE A 246 13.18 -0.21 7.49
CA ILE A 246 14.24 -0.19 6.49
C ILE A 246 15.09 -1.46 6.69
N PRO A 247 15.17 -2.38 5.71
CA PRO A 247 15.91 -3.63 5.84
C PRO A 247 17.33 -3.42 6.36
N GLY A 248 17.71 -4.18 7.40
CA GLY A 248 19.04 -4.13 8.02
C GLY A 248 19.35 -2.87 8.83
N LYS A 249 18.46 -1.86 8.86
CA LYS A 249 18.71 -0.58 9.54
C LYS A 249 17.66 -0.22 10.58
N VAL A 250 16.38 -0.31 10.22
CA VAL A 250 15.25 0.07 11.07
C VAL A 250 14.22 -1.04 11.04
N ALA A 251 14.07 -1.77 12.15
CA ALA A 251 13.03 -2.77 12.26
C ALA A 251 11.63 -2.11 12.18
N PRO A 252 10.66 -2.69 11.45
CA PRO A 252 9.28 -2.21 11.44
C PRO A 252 8.67 -2.25 12.85
N LEU A 253 7.68 -1.41 13.11
CA LEU A 253 6.88 -1.44 14.34
C LEU A 253 5.71 -2.41 14.17
N GLU A 254 5.52 -3.29 15.14
CA GLU A 254 4.43 -4.27 15.15
C GLU A 254 3.35 -3.88 16.17
N LYS A 255 2.11 -4.37 15.99
CA LYS A 255 1.00 -4.10 16.91
C LYS A 255 1.33 -4.48 18.36
N SER A 256 2.07 -5.57 18.55
CA SER A 256 2.48 -6.06 19.87
C SER A 256 3.51 -5.18 20.58
N ASP A 257 4.21 -4.30 19.84
CA ASP A 257 5.21 -3.41 20.41
C ASP A 257 4.56 -2.27 21.21
N LEU A 258 3.31 -1.93 20.88
CA LEU A 258 2.51 -0.97 21.62
C LEU A 258 1.92 -1.68 22.84
N LYS A 259 2.41 -1.31 24.02
CA LYS A 259 2.08 -1.97 25.30
C LYS A 259 1.09 -1.18 26.13
N SER A 260 0.72 0.03 25.70
CA SER A 260 -0.18 0.92 26.44
C SER A 260 0.31 1.16 27.87
N LEU A 261 1.60 1.54 27.99
CA LEU A 261 2.22 1.94 29.25
C LEU A 261 2.11 3.46 29.42
N ASN A 262 2.08 3.92 30.68
CA ASN A 262 2.06 5.35 31.01
C ASN A 262 3.46 5.95 31.26
N GLU A 263 4.48 5.11 31.32
CA GLU A 263 5.87 5.51 31.59
C GLU A 263 6.43 6.34 30.42
N VAL A 264 7.02 7.49 30.73
CA VAL A 264 7.67 8.36 29.74
C VAL A 264 8.75 7.58 28.97
N GLY A 265 8.71 7.66 27.63
CA GLY A 265 9.58 6.89 26.74
C GLY A 265 9.01 5.52 26.34
N ASN A 266 8.01 5.04 27.07
CA ASN A 266 7.32 3.76 26.83
C ASN A 266 5.82 3.93 26.55
N ARG A 267 5.30 5.16 26.51
CA ARG A 267 3.96 5.43 25.99
C ARG A 267 3.92 5.07 24.50
N ASP A 268 2.76 4.63 24.03
CA ASP A 268 2.61 4.19 22.64
C ASP A 268 3.03 5.30 21.64
N GLY A 269 2.77 6.57 21.98
CA GLY A 269 3.20 7.74 21.20
C GLY A 269 4.71 7.94 21.16
N ASP A 270 5.38 7.73 22.29
CA ASP A 270 6.84 7.82 22.39
C ASP A 270 7.50 6.73 21.52
N ILE A 271 6.92 5.53 21.51
CA ILE A 271 7.39 4.39 20.72
C ILE A 271 7.25 4.67 19.21
N ILE A 272 6.08 5.15 18.78
CA ILE A 272 5.83 5.50 17.37
C ILE A 272 6.79 6.61 16.92
N ILE A 273 6.93 7.69 17.71
CA ILE A 273 7.83 8.79 17.37
C ILE A 273 9.28 8.34 17.28
N ARG A 274 9.75 7.48 18.19
CA ARG A 274 11.11 6.92 18.13
C ARG A 274 11.35 6.16 16.82
N LYS A 275 10.36 5.39 16.36
CA LYS A 275 10.45 4.66 15.08
C LYS A 275 10.46 5.61 13.88
N ILE A 276 9.64 6.66 13.89
CA ILE A 276 9.64 7.68 12.84
C ILE A 276 10.98 8.43 12.79
N LYS A 277 11.53 8.83 13.94
CA LYS A 277 12.86 9.47 14.04
C LYS A 277 13.94 8.56 13.46
N ALA A 278 13.92 7.26 13.79
CA ALA A 278 14.86 6.29 13.24
C ALA A 278 14.71 6.12 11.71
N PHE A 279 13.48 6.02 11.21
CA PHE A 279 13.19 5.91 9.79
C PHE A 279 13.68 7.14 9.01
N LEU A 280 13.34 8.35 9.47
CA LEU A 280 13.72 9.61 8.81
C LEU A 280 15.23 9.84 8.85
N LYS A 281 15.93 9.39 9.90
CA LYS A 281 17.39 9.51 9.99
C LYS A 281 18.10 8.85 8.80
N GLU A 282 17.59 7.72 8.34
CA GLU A 282 18.13 6.95 7.20
C GLU A 282 17.71 7.49 5.84
N LYS A 283 16.91 8.56 5.79
CA LYS A 283 16.51 9.23 4.54
C LYS A 283 17.41 10.42 4.26
N GLU A 284 17.70 10.66 2.99
CA GLU A 284 18.51 11.78 2.50
C GLU A 284 17.66 13.06 2.36
N ILE A 285 16.95 13.40 3.44
CA ILE A 285 16.06 14.55 3.55
C ILE A 285 16.78 15.66 4.34
N PRO A 286 16.50 16.95 4.07
CA PRO A 286 17.01 18.06 4.89
C PRO A 286 16.69 17.90 6.38
N GLU A 287 17.65 18.19 7.26
CA GLU A 287 17.47 18.01 8.72
C GLU A 287 16.34 18.89 9.27
N GLU A 288 16.20 20.13 8.78
CA GLU A 288 15.09 21.02 9.15
C GLU A 288 13.72 20.41 8.78
N LYS A 289 13.63 19.74 7.63
CA LYS A 289 12.41 19.07 7.17
C LYS A 289 12.12 17.83 8.00
N LYS A 290 13.13 17.04 8.37
CA LYS A 290 12.98 15.92 9.32
C LYS A 290 12.43 16.44 10.66
N ASN A 291 13.01 17.52 11.19
CA ASN A 291 12.58 18.13 12.44
C ASN A 291 11.14 18.65 12.37
N LEU A 292 10.75 19.26 11.25
CA LEU A 292 9.37 19.71 11.03
C LEU A 292 8.37 18.56 11.00
N ILE A 293 8.69 17.46 10.30
CA ILE A 293 7.83 16.27 10.25
C ILE A 293 7.68 15.69 11.65
N VAL A 294 8.80 15.47 12.32
CA VAL A 294 8.83 14.92 13.68
C VAL A 294 8.01 15.78 14.62
N ARG A 295 8.24 17.09 14.67
CA ARG A 295 7.52 18.02 15.55
C ARG A 295 6.01 17.99 15.28
N THR A 296 5.62 18.01 14.00
CA THR A 296 4.21 17.98 13.61
C THR A 296 3.53 16.71 14.11
N LEU A 297 4.14 15.55 13.88
CA LEU A 297 3.57 14.28 14.32
C LEU A 297 3.63 14.12 15.85
N GLU A 298 4.69 14.60 16.49
CA GLU A 298 4.90 14.50 17.95
C GLU A 298 3.82 15.28 18.71
N ASN A 299 3.41 16.44 18.21
CA ASN A 299 2.33 17.25 18.80
C ASN A 299 1.00 16.51 18.87
N THR A 300 0.69 15.64 17.90
CA THR A 300 -0.50 14.79 17.94
C THR A 300 -0.23 13.53 18.76
N LEU A 301 0.86 12.80 18.45
CA LEU A 301 1.14 11.46 18.96
C LEU A 301 1.44 11.41 20.46
N THR A 302 1.86 12.51 21.08
CA THR A 302 2.25 12.55 22.50
C THR A 302 1.20 13.18 23.41
N THR A 303 0.03 13.56 22.87
CA THR A 303 -1.07 14.11 23.68
C THR A 303 -1.54 13.13 24.74
N GLU A 304 -1.90 13.66 25.91
CA GLU A 304 -2.30 12.85 27.06
C GLU A 304 -3.54 11.99 26.76
N ASN A 305 -4.53 12.56 26.08
CA ASN A 305 -5.80 11.89 25.79
C ASN A 305 -5.62 10.60 24.97
N ILE A 306 -4.80 10.63 23.91
CA ILE A 306 -4.66 9.47 23.02
C ILE A 306 -3.75 8.38 23.62
N ASN A 307 -2.83 8.77 24.50
CA ASN A 307 -1.93 7.83 25.19
C ASN A 307 -2.56 7.27 26.48
N LYS A 308 -3.64 7.88 26.97
CA LYS A 308 -4.33 7.44 28.18
C LYS A 308 -4.91 6.03 27.98
N VAL A 309 -4.53 5.13 28.87
CA VAL A 309 -5.01 3.74 28.90
C VAL A 309 -6.47 3.71 29.39
N GLN A 310 -7.35 3.12 28.59
CA GLN A 310 -8.74 2.86 28.94
C GLN A 310 -9.03 1.37 28.68
N SER A 311 -9.54 0.67 29.68
CA SER A 311 -9.82 -0.78 29.59
C SER A 311 -8.61 -1.63 29.15
N GLY A 312 -7.41 -1.25 29.59
CA GLY A 312 -6.16 -1.96 29.29
C GLY A 312 -5.47 -1.55 27.98
N GLU A 313 -6.03 -0.61 27.22
CA GLU A 313 -5.47 -0.17 25.94
C GLU A 313 -5.52 1.35 25.72
N SER A 314 -4.48 1.94 25.16
CA SER A 314 -4.49 3.35 24.75
C SER A 314 -5.35 3.55 23.49
N GLN A 315 -5.90 4.76 23.32
CA GLN A 315 -6.59 5.11 22.07
C GLN A 315 -5.65 5.02 20.86
N LEU A 316 -4.39 5.44 21.04
CA LEU A 316 -3.40 5.40 19.98
C LEU A 316 -3.12 3.97 19.50
N LYS A 317 -3.00 3.00 20.40
CA LYS A 317 -2.81 1.60 20.02
C LYS A 317 -4.03 1.02 19.29
N ARG A 318 -5.26 1.35 19.71
CA ARG A 318 -6.47 0.93 18.99
C ARG A 318 -6.50 1.46 17.57
N VAL A 319 -6.23 2.76 17.40
CA VAL A 319 -6.20 3.40 16.08
C VAL A 319 -5.08 2.82 15.22
N PHE A 320 -3.87 2.70 15.76
CA PHE A 320 -2.73 2.10 15.08
C PHE A 320 -3.04 0.67 14.60
N SER A 321 -3.63 -0.16 15.47
CA SER A 321 -3.98 -1.54 15.12
C SER A 321 -5.01 -1.59 13.99
N LYS A 322 -6.05 -0.74 14.03
CA LYS A 322 -7.03 -0.62 12.93
C LYS A 322 -6.35 -0.24 11.62
N ILE A 323 -5.46 0.76 11.64
CA ILE A 323 -4.72 1.20 10.44
C ILE A 323 -3.87 0.06 9.87
N VAL A 324 -3.16 -0.68 10.74
CA VAL A 324 -2.35 -1.83 10.32
C VAL A 324 -3.23 -2.95 9.74
N ASP A 325 -4.38 -3.22 10.34
CA ASP A 325 -5.26 -4.30 9.90
C ASP A 325 -5.99 -3.97 8.59
N ASP A 326 -6.44 -2.72 8.43
CA ASP A 326 -7.18 -2.28 7.25
C ASP A 326 -6.27 -1.94 6.08
N LEU A 327 -5.09 -1.34 6.32
CA LEU A 327 -4.20 -0.84 5.27
C LEU A 327 -2.89 -1.62 5.11
N GLY A 328 -2.49 -2.40 6.12
CA GLY A 328 -1.19 -3.09 6.17
C GLY A 328 -0.85 -3.90 4.94
N ILE A 329 -1.84 -4.64 4.43
CA ILE A 329 -1.72 -5.43 3.21
C ILE A 329 -1.26 -4.59 2.02
N TYR A 330 -1.84 -3.40 1.83
CA TYR A 330 -1.66 -2.64 0.60
C TYR A 330 -0.30 -1.96 0.53
N TYR A 331 0.22 -1.46 1.65
CA TYR A 331 1.56 -0.85 1.67
C TYR A 331 2.71 -1.85 1.90
N LYS A 332 2.47 -3.05 2.45
CA LYS A 332 3.52 -4.08 2.63
C LYS A 332 3.74 -5.03 1.44
N ILE A 333 2.71 -5.23 0.61
CA ILE A 333 2.78 -6.11 -0.56
C ILE A 333 3.55 -5.47 -1.73
N GLY A 334 3.89 -4.18 -1.62
CA GLY A 334 4.66 -3.44 -2.61
C GLY A 334 3.88 -2.20 -2.96
N LEU A 335 4.25 -1.10 -2.31
CA LEU A 335 3.80 0.26 -2.59
C LEU A 335 3.84 0.51 -4.10
N THR A 336 2.71 0.30 -4.77
CA THR A 336 2.53 0.83 -6.12
C THR A 336 2.31 2.33 -5.98
N THR A 337 2.70 3.05 -7.03
CA THR A 337 2.47 4.49 -7.18
C THR A 337 1.00 4.85 -6.99
N ASP A 338 0.12 3.90 -7.26
CA ASP A 338 -1.33 4.05 -7.26
C ASP A 338 -1.94 3.96 -5.85
N PHE A 339 -1.42 3.10 -4.96
CA PHE A 339 -1.81 3.07 -3.54
C PHE A 339 -1.44 4.39 -2.86
N THR A 340 -0.16 4.77 -3.05
CA THR A 340 0.37 6.12 -3.05
C THR A 340 -0.64 7.26 -3.13
N GLY A 341 -0.98 7.55 -4.38
CA GLY A 341 -1.88 8.64 -4.74
C GLY A 341 -3.27 8.49 -4.13
N LYS A 342 -3.83 7.28 -4.10
CA LYS A 342 -5.18 7.05 -3.54
C LYS A 342 -5.26 7.34 -2.04
N LEU A 343 -4.30 6.81 -1.28
CA LEU A 343 -4.18 7.04 0.16
C LEU A 343 -4.18 8.54 0.47
N PHE A 344 -3.28 9.29 -0.19
CA PHE A 344 -3.15 10.72 0.07
C PHE A 344 -4.31 11.54 -0.49
N ASN A 345 -4.91 11.15 -1.61
CA ASN A 345 -6.09 11.82 -2.14
C ASN A 345 -7.28 11.67 -1.20
N GLU A 346 -7.48 10.48 -0.64
CA GLU A 346 -8.54 10.21 0.33
C GLU A 346 -8.27 10.94 1.65
N MET A 347 -7.05 10.87 2.18
CA MET A 347 -6.63 11.60 3.38
C MET A 347 -6.76 13.12 3.21
N TYR A 348 -6.50 13.65 2.02
CA TYR A 348 -6.73 15.06 1.70
C TYR A 348 -8.21 15.40 1.82
N GLY A 349 -9.11 14.54 1.34
CA GLY A 349 -10.56 14.71 1.47
C GLY A 349 -11.07 14.70 2.92
N TRP A 350 -10.29 14.19 3.87
CA TRP A 350 -10.64 14.21 5.29
C TRP A 350 -10.37 15.54 5.98
N LEU A 351 -9.60 16.41 5.34
CA LEU A 351 -9.35 17.77 5.84
C LEU A 351 -10.63 18.60 5.69
N GLY A 352 -11.13 19.16 6.78
CA GLY A 352 -12.32 20.02 6.75
C GLY A 352 -11.95 21.39 6.25
N PHE A 353 -12.30 21.64 4.99
CA PHE A 353 -12.23 22.96 4.38
C PHE A 353 -13.55 23.70 4.60
N SER A 354 -13.50 25.02 4.81
CA SER A 354 -14.70 25.86 4.76
C SER A 354 -15.33 25.80 3.36
N GLN A 355 -16.63 26.09 3.22
CA GLN A 355 -17.32 26.09 1.91
C GLN A 355 -16.59 26.89 0.83
N ASP A 356 -15.97 28.01 1.22
CA ASP A 356 -15.22 28.89 0.32
C ASP A 356 -13.91 28.23 -0.16
N LYS A 357 -13.27 27.43 0.70
CA LYS A 357 -12.04 26.67 0.39
C LYS A 357 -12.31 25.34 -0.31
N LEU A 358 -13.51 24.75 -0.17
CA LEU A 358 -13.90 23.52 -0.88
C LEU A 358 -13.87 23.69 -2.41
N ASN A 359 -14.12 24.90 -2.93
CA ASN A 359 -14.03 25.19 -4.36
C ASN A 359 -12.58 25.31 -4.88
N ASP A 360 -11.61 25.44 -3.99
CA ASP A 360 -10.17 25.55 -4.29
C ASP A 360 -9.39 24.26 -4.05
N VAL A 361 -10.09 23.25 -3.56
CA VAL A 361 -9.58 21.93 -3.25
C VAL A 361 -9.84 21.03 -4.45
N VAL A 362 -8.83 20.85 -5.30
CA VAL A 362 -8.97 20.06 -6.53
C VAL A 362 -8.05 18.84 -6.46
N LEU A 363 -8.65 17.67 -6.25
CA LEU A 363 -7.95 16.40 -6.37
C LEU A 363 -7.80 16.03 -7.85
N THR A 364 -6.56 15.88 -8.31
CA THR A 364 -6.27 15.43 -9.67
C THR A 364 -6.24 13.90 -9.70
N PRO A 365 -7.14 13.22 -10.45
CA PRO A 365 -7.06 11.77 -10.62
C PRO A 365 -5.70 11.36 -11.20
N SER A 366 -5.16 10.21 -10.77
CA SER A 366 -3.82 9.76 -11.16
C SER A 366 -3.63 9.68 -12.67
N TYR A 367 -4.60 9.15 -13.41
CA TYR A 367 -4.53 9.06 -14.87
C TYR A 367 -4.50 10.44 -15.56
N ILE A 368 -5.16 11.44 -14.99
CA ILE A 368 -5.10 12.83 -15.46
C ILE A 368 -3.72 13.42 -15.14
N ALA A 369 -3.19 13.19 -13.94
CA ALA A 369 -1.85 13.64 -13.57
C ALA A 369 -0.78 13.10 -14.53
N THR A 370 -0.80 11.80 -14.83
CA THR A 370 0.09 11.18 -15.82
C THR A 370 -0.10 11.77 -17.21
N LEU A 371 -1.34 12.03 -17.63
CA LEU A 371 -1.61 12.69 -18.91
C LEU A 371 -0.96 14.08 -18.98
N LEU A 372 -1.13 14.91 -17.94
CA LEU A 372 -0.55 16.26 -17.88
C LEU A 372 0.98 16.22 -17.98
N VAL A 373 1.61 15.35 -17.20
CA VAL A 373 3.06 15.15 -17.19
C VAL A 373 3.58 14.77 -18.58
N ARG A 374 2.90 13.86 -19.26
CA ARG A 374 3.26 13.46 -20.63
C ARG A 374 3.02 14.57 -21.66
N LEU A 375 1.94 15.35 -21.52
CA LEU A 375 1.70 16.53 -22.36
C LEU A 375 2.77 17.61 -22.16
N ALA A 376 3.27 17.78 -20.94
CA ALA A 376 4.42 18.62 -20.62
C ALA A 376 5.77 17.99 -21.02
N ARG A 377 5.77 16.83 -21.69
CA ARG A 377 6.95 16.15 -22.26
C ARG A 377 8.06 15.86 -21.23
N VAL A 378 7.65 15.61 -19.99
CA VAL A 378 8.56 15.25 -18.91
C VAL A 378 9.33 13.98 -19.27
N ASN A 379 10.64 14.02 -19.05
CA ASN A 379 11.57 12.91 -19.25
C ASN A 379 12.63 12.91 -18.14
N LYS A 380 13.55 11.94 -18.13
CA LYS A 380 14.53 11.80 -17.04
C LYS A 380 15.36 13.07 -16.75
N ASP A 381 15.55 13.96 -17.72
CA ASP A 381 16.38 15.17 -17.61
C ASP A 381 15.56 16.45 -17.35
N SER A 382 14.23 16.35 -17.27
CA SER A 382 13.36 17.49 -17.02
C SER A 382 13.48 18.02 -15.59
N TYR A 383 13.28 19.33 -15.43
CA TYR A 383 13.11 19.99 -14.13
C TYR A 383 11.66 20.44 -14.02
N VAL A 384 10.91 19.75 -13.17
CA VAL A 384 9.46 19.88 -13.06
C VAL A 384 9.12 20.69 -11.83
N TRP A 385 8.26 21.69 -11.99
CA TRP A 385 7.69 22.40 -10.85
C TRP A 385 6.17 22.48 -10.88
N ASP A 386 5.59 22.61 -9.68
CA ASP A 386 4.17 22.74 -9.42
C ASP A 386 3.94 23.85 -8.39
N PHE A 387 3.22 24.91 -8.78
CA PHE A 387 2.97 26.09 -7.95
C PHE A 387 1.74 25.93 -7.04
N ALA A 388 0.99 24.84 -7.17
CA ALA A 388 -0.16 24.51 -6.33
C ALA A 388 -0.12 23.01 -6.02
N THR A 389 0.94 22.60 -5.30
CA THR A 389 1.34 21.19 -5.17
C THR A 389 0.28 20.29 -4.56
N GLY A 390 -0.56 20.79 -3.65
CA GLY A 390 -1.55 19.98 -2.96
C GLY A 390 -0.87 18.80 -2.24
N SER A 391 -1.41 17.59 -2.39
CA SER A 391 -0.82 16.34 -1.88
C SER A 391 0.39 15.83 -2.68
N ALA A 392 0.96 16.63 -3.58
CA ALA A 392 2.03 16.28 -4.52
C ALA A 392 1.65 15.26 -5.64
N GLY A 393 0.37 15.06 -5.93
CA GLY A 393 -0.07 14.10 -6.94
C GLY A 393 0.55 14.30 -8.33
N LEU A 394 0.69 15.56 -8.78
CA LEU A 394 1.34 15.88 -10.06
C LEU A 394 2.85 15.63 -10.03
N LEU A 395 3.54 15.99 -8.94
CA LEU A 395 4.98 15.77 -8.79
C LEU A 395 5.32 14.28 -8.65
N VAL A 396 4.48 13.49 -7.99
CA VAL A 396 4.59 12.03 -7.96
C VAL A 396 4.47 11.45 -9.37
N ALA A 397 3.47 11.89 -10.15
CA ALA A 397 3.31 11.46 -11.54
C ALA A 397 4.53 11.83 -12.40
N ALA A 398 5.08 13.03 -12.20
CA ALA A 398 6.29 13.50 -12.87
C ALA A 398 7.49 12.61 -12.52
N MET A 399 7.77 12.42 -11.24
CA MET A 399 8.85 11.58 -10.75
C MET A 399 8.80 10.17 -11.33
N ASN A 400 7.61 9.56 -11.36
CA ASN A 400 7.43 8.21 -11.90
C ASN A 400 7.74 8.13 -13.39
N GLU A 401 7.26 9.07 -14.21
CA GLU A 401 7.59 9.12 -15.64
C GLU A 401 9.10 9.33 -15.86
N MET A 402 9.74 10.17 -15.05
CA MET A 402 11.18 10.41 -15.10
C MET A 402 12.00 9.16 -14.77
N LEU A 403 11.63 8.44 -13.71
CA LEU A 403 12.30 7.19 -13.30
C LEU A 403 12.09 6.08 -14.33
N VAL A 404 10.89 5.97 -14.92
CA VAL A 404 10.60 5.02 -16.00
C VAL A 404 11.43 5.33 -17.24
N ASP A 405 11.54 6.60 -17.62
CA ASP A 405 12.37 7.02 -18.76
C ASP A 405 13.86 6.77 -18.50
N ALA A 406 14.34 7.01 -17.28
CA ALA A 406 15.71 6.71 -16.87
C ALA A 406 16.03 5.22 -17.02
N LYS A 407 15.17 4.34 -16.48
CA LYS A 407 15.32 2.88 -16.58
C LYS A 407 15.30 2.35 -18.01
N LYS A 408 14.59 3.03 -18.92
CA LYS A 408 14.53 2.65 -20.35
C LYS A 408 15.77 3.07 -21.12
N LYS A 409 16.40 4.18 -20.75
CA LYS A 409 17.49 4.81 -21.53
C LYS A 409 18.89 4.56 -20.97
N ILE A 410 19.02 4.39 -19.66
CA ILE A 410 20.30 4.20 -18.98
C ILE A 410 20.52 2.70 -18.75
N THR A 411 21.60 2.18 -19.31
CA THR A 411 21.97 0.75 -19.20
C THR A 411 22.96 0.49 -18.08
N SER A 412 23.73 1.49 -17.65
CA SER A 412 24.68 1.40 -16.55
C SER A 412 23.95 1.44 -15.20
N PRO A 413 24.10 0.42 -14.33
CA PRO A 413 23.46 0.42 -13.01
C PRO A 413 23.89 1.59 -12.13
N ASP A 414 25.17 1.96 -12.15
CA ASP A 414 25.70 3.07 -11.34
C ASP A 414 25.19 4.42 -11.85
N GLU A 415 25.17 4.63 -13.16
CA GLU A 415 24.62 5.86 -13.76
C GLU A 415 23.11 5.97 -13.49
N LEU A 416 22.38 4.86 -13.59
CA LEU A 416 20.96 4.83 -13.28
C LEU A 416 20.74 5.20 -11.81
N TYR A 417 21.49 4.60 -10.90
CA TYR A 417 21.40 4.90 -9.46
C TYR A 417 21.65 6.38 -9.17
N GLN A 418 22.71 6.97 -9.75
CA GLN A 418 23.00 8.40 -9.59
C GLN A 418 21.89 9.28 -10.19
N LYS A 419 21.35 8.90 -11.35
CA LYS A 419 20.26 9.65 -11.96
C LYS A 419 18.97 9.58 -11.15
N GLU A 420 18.66 8.42 -10.56
CA GLU A 420 17.53 8.28 -9.65
C GLU A 420 17.68 9.19 -8.41
N ILE A 421 18.89 9.36 -7.88
CA ILE A 421 19.16 10.31 -6.78
C ILE A 421 18.95 11.75 -7.24
N GLU A 422 19.51 12.14 -8.40
CA GLU A 422 19.40 13.49 -8.95
C GLU A 422 17.93 13.89 -9.17
N ILE A 423 17.13 13.00 -9.78
CA ILE A 423 15.68 13.22 -10.01
C ILE A 423 14.97 13.57 -8.70
N LYS A 424 15.27 12.81 -7.65
CA LYS A 424 14.62 12.91 -6.34
C LYS A 424 15.07 14.13 -5.54
N ALA A 425 16.37 14.45 -5.58
CA ALA A 425 16.93 15.52 -4.78
C ALA A 425 16.78 16.90 -5.44
N GLU A 426 16.88 16.98 -6.77
CA GLU A 426 17.16 18.25 -7.47
C GLU A 426 16.17 18.63 -8.58
N GLN A 427 15.43 17.68 -9.15
CA GLN A 427 14.66 17.93 -10.38
C GLN A 427 13.16 18.20 -10.17
N LEU A 428 12.67 18.16 -8.93
CA LEU A 428 11.26 18.34 -8.59
C LEU A 428 11.12 19.50 -7.60
N LEU A 429 10.27 20.49 -7.89
CA LEU A 429 9.98 21.60 -6.98
C LEU A 429 8.48 21.80 -6.79
N GLY A 430 8.04 21.85 -5.53
CA GLY A 430 6.64 22.03 -5.19
C GLY A 430 6.43 23.20 -4.24
N LEU A 431 5.35 23.95 -4.43
CA LEU A 431 4.91 25.02 -3.55
C LEU A 431 3.50 24.72 -3.03
N GLU A 432 3.35 24.69 -1.72
CA GLU A 432 2.06 24.51 -1.04
C GLU A 432 1.89 25.54 0.06
N LEU A 433 0.75 26.22 0.10
CA LEU A 433 0.48 27.29 1.05
C LEU A 433 0.04 26.74 2.42
N LEU A 434 -0.83 25.73 2.42
CA LEU A 434 -1.44 25.20 3.64
C LEU A 434 -0.51 24.19 4.31
N SER A 435 -0.07 24.47 5.54
CA SER A 435 0.89 23.60 6.25
C SER A 435 0.38 22.17 6.44
N SER A 436 -0.92 21.95 6.64
CA SER A 436 -1.51 20.61 6.76
C SER A 436 -1.43 19.81 5.45
N VAL A 437 -1.64 20.48 4.32
CA VAL A 437 -1.53 19.89 2.98
C VAL A 437 -0.08 19.66 2.58
N TYR A 438 0.81 20.61 2.91
CA TYR A 438 2.24 20.49 2.72
C TYR A 438 2.81 19.26 3.43
N MET A 439 2.33 18.97 4.64
CA MET A 439 2.70 17.75 5.36
C MET A 439 2.30 16.49 4.59
N LEU A 440 1.10 16.45 4.01
CA LEU A 440 0.68 15.34 3.13
C LEU A 440 1.59 15.20 1.91
N ALA A 441 1.96 16.31 1.28
CA ALA A 441 2.85 16.34 0.12
C ALA A 441 4.22 15.70 0.44
N ILE A 442 4.85 16.11 1.55
CA ILE A 442 6.13 15.54 2.00
C ILE A 442 5.99 14.04 2.24
N LEU A 443 4.96 13.64 2.99
CA LEU A 443 4.74 12.24 3.35
C LEU A 443 4.53 11.38 2.10
N ASN A 444 3.77 11.86 1.13
CA ASN A 444 3.54 11.18 -0.15
C ASN A 444 4.85 10.94 -0.90
N MET A 445 5.68 11.97 -1.03
CA MET A 445 6.99 11.83 -1.67
C MET A 445 7.90 10.86 -0.92
N ILE A 446 7.93 10.88 0.42
CA ILE A 446 8.74 9.96 1.23
C ILE A 446 8.32 8.50 0.99
N LEU A 447 7.01 8.22 0.94
CA LEU A 447 6.51 6.87 0.67
C LEU A 447 6.84 6.41 -0.76
N MET A 448 7.00 7.34 -1.70
CA MET A 448 7.37 7.07 -3.10
C MET A 448 8.88 6.87 -3.34
N GLY A 449 9.67 6.71 -2.29
CA GLY A 449 11.12 6.58 -2.41
C GLY A 449 11.88 7.91 -2.40
N ASP A 450 11.21 8.94 -1.87
CA ASP A 450 11.68 10.31 -1.60
C ASP A 450 11.87 11.17 -2.85
N GLY A 451 11.24 12.33 -2.86
CA GLY A 451 11.49 13.45 -3.78
C GLY A 451 11.03 14.75 -3.13
N SER A 452 11.06 14.77 -1.80
CA SER A 452 10.42 15.79 -0.98
C SER A 452 11.30 17.03 -0.82
N SER A 453 12.59 16.96 -1.16
CA SER A 453 13.62 17.95 -0.85
C SER A 453 13.23 19.39 -1.17
N ASN A 454 12.70 19.65 -2.36
CA ASN A 454 12.30 20.98 -2.82
C ASN A 454 10.77 21.19 -2.85
N ILE A 455 10.01 20.43 -2.04
CA ILE A 455 8.65 20.84 -1.67
C ILE A 455 8.76 21.87 -0.54
N LEU A 456 8.14 23.03 -0.72
CA LEU A 456 8.23 24.19 0.18
C LEU A 456 6.85 24.63 0.66
N ASN A 457 6.72 24.98 1.94
CA ASN A 457 5.52 25.59 2.48
C ASN A 457 5.57 27.12 2.29
N LYS A 458 5.14 27.62 1.12
CA LYS A 458 5.23 29.04 0.73
C LYS A 458 4.04 29.47 -0.13
N ASP A 459 3.73 30.76 -0.11
CA ASP A 459 2.88 31.38 -1.12
C ASP A 459 3.66 31.52 -2.44
N SER A 460 3.24 30.78 -3.47
CA SER A 460 3.91 30.77 -4.78
C SER A 460 3.84 32.10 -5.53
N LEU A 461 2.86 32.94 -5.23
CA LEU A 461 2.66 34.22 -5.91
C LEU A 461 3.51 35.32 -5.27
N ASN A 462 3.53 35.34 -3.94
CA ASN A 462 4.08 36.44 -3.14
C ASN A 462 5.48 36.15 -2.58
N ASP A 463 5.75 34.92 -2.14
CA ASP A 463 6.93 34.59 -1.32
C ASP A 463 7.98 33.75 -2.05
N PHE A 464 7.68 33.31 -3.27
CA PHE A 464 8.59 32.50 -4.09
C PHE A 464 9.41 33.35 -5.07
N ASP A 465 10.72 33.15 -5.04
CA ASP A 465 11.74 33.89 -5.79
C ASP A 465 12.29 33.11 -7.00
N GLY A 466 11.82 31.88 -7.23
CA GLY A 466 12.28 31.03 -8.33
C GLY A 466 13.53 30.22 -8.01
N LYS A 467 14.01 30.21 -6.77
CA LYS A 467 15.21 29.47 -6.36
C LYS A 467 14.91 28.13 -5.72
N TYR A 468 15.94 27.30 -5.63
CA TYR A 468 15.91 26.10 -4.80
C TYR A 468 15.60 26.44 -3.35
N GLY A 469 14.77 25.63 -2.70
CA GLY A 469 14.52 25.77 -1.26
C GLY A 469 15.45 24.94 -0.40
N PHE A 470 16.20 24.01 -1.01
CA PHE A 470 17.21 23.20 -0.35
C PHE A 470 18.41 22.93 -1.27
N GLY A 471 19.58 22.68 -0.67
CA GLY A 471 20.83 22.47 -1.40
C GLY A 471 21.40 23.81 -1.86
N ASP A 472 21.38 24.06 -3.16
CA ASP A 472 21.91 25.28 -3.77
C ASP A 472 20.87 26.43 -3.74
N THR A 473 20.54 26.91 -2.54
CA THR A 473 19.46 27.89 -2.31
C THR A 473 19.69 29.25 -2.98
N ASP A 474 20.89 29.52 -3.48
CA ASP A 474 21.20 30.74 -4.23
C ASP A 474 20.91 30.60 -5.73
N LYS A 475 20.81 29.36 -6.23
CA LYS A 475 20.59 29.05 -7.64
C LYS A 475 19.11 29.04 -8.00
N LYS A 476 18.80 29.56 -9.19
CA LYS A 476 17.45 29.46 -9.78
C LYS A 476 17.13 28.00 -10.12
N PHE A 477 15.92 27.57 -9.81
CA PHE A 477 15.42 26.27 -10.23
C PHE A 477 15.19 26.30 -11.76
N PRO A 478 15.88 25.46 -12.55
CA PRO A 478 15.90 25.59 -14.01
C PRO A 478 14.70 24.88 -14.66
N ALA A 479 13.48 25.20 -14.22
CA ALA A 479 12.27 24.53 -14.69
C ALA A 479 12.12 24.56 -16.21
N ASP A 480 11.90 23.39 -16.79
CA ASP A 480 11.57 23.19 -18.20
C ASP A 480 10.27 22.39 -18.41
N ALA A 481 9.61 22.01 -17.31
CA ALA A 481 8.27 21.44 -17.33
C ALA A 481 7.42 22.04 -16.22
N PHE A 482 6.22 22.50 -16.58
CA PHE A 482 5.24 23.02 -15.63
C PHE A 482 3.94 22.23 -15.70
N VAL A 483 3.54 21.65 -14.57
CA VAL A 483 2.27 20.96 -14.41
C VAL A 483 1.47 21.66 -13.33
N LEU A 484 0.18 21.88 -13.56
CA LEU A 484 -0.64 22.65 -12.63
C LEU A 484 -2.10 22.23 -12.64
N ASN A 485 -2.66 22.12 -11.45
CA ASN A 485 -4.09 22.20 -11.21
C ASN A 485 -4.35 23.30 -10.17
N PRO A 486 -4.57 24.55 -10.59
CA PRO A 486 -4.62 25.68 -9.68
C PRO A 486 -5.94 25.72 -8.89
N PRO A 487 -5.98 26.40 -7.73
CA PRO A 487 -7.25 26.78 -7.11
C PRO A 487 -8.03 27.69 -8.07
N TYR A 488 -9.34 27.48 -8.21
CA TYR A 488 -10.14 28.18 -9.23
C TYR A 488 -10.85 29.44 -8.72
N SER A 489 -10.95 29.66 -7.41
CA SER A 489 -11.56 30.87 -6.84
C SER A 489 -10.64 32.10 -6.91
N VAL A 490 -9.34 31.87 -7.11
CA VAL A 490 -8.32 32.92 -7.16
C VAL A 490 -8.39 33.76 -8.45
N ASN A 491 -7.65 34.86 -8.47
CA ASN A 491 -7.64 35.81 -9.58
C ASN A 491 -7.39 35.14 -10.95
N GLY A 492 -8.27 35.42 -11.90
CA GLY A 492 -8.19 34.83 -13.24
C GLY A 492 -8.45 33.33 -13.26
N ASN A 493 -9.19 32.78 -12.27
CA ASN A 493 -9.50 31.37 -12.12
C ASN A 493 -8.24 30.47 -12.17
N GLY A 494 -7.18 30.90 -11.47
CA GLY A 494 -5.90 30.20 -11.43
C GLY A 494 -4.87 30.66 -12.46
N MET A 495 -5.26 31.49 -13.44
CA MET A 495 -4.32 31.96 -14.48
C MET A 495 -3.24 32.91 -13.96
N ASN A 496 -3.40 33.50 -12.77
CA ASN A 496 -2.33 34.23 -12.08
C ASN A 496 -1.15 33.33 -11.69
N PHE A 497 -1.40 32.07 -11.29
CA PHE A 497 -0.34 31.08 -11.05
C PHE A 497 0.39 30.75 -12.36
N VAL A 498 -0.37 30.56 -13.44
CA VAL A 498 0.18 30.28 -14.78
C VAL A 498 1.06 31.43 -15.27
N GLU A 499 0.59 32.68 -15.15
CA GLU A 499 1.37 33.87 -15.53
C GLU A 499 2.68 33.97 -14.75
N LYS A 500 2.62 33.77 -13.42
CA LYS A 500 3.80 33.84 -12.55
C LYS A 500 4.81 32.74 -12.90
N ALA A 501 4.38 31.48 -12.96
CA ALA A 501 5.25 30.35 -13.24
C ALA A 501 5.89 30.46 -14.63
N LEU A 502 5.10 30.65 -15.69
CA LEU A 502 5.64 30.81 -17.05
C LEU A 502 6.55 32.03 -17.18
N GLY A 503 6.27 33.11 -16.45
CA GLY A 503 7.13 34.29 -16.42
C GLY A 503 8.49 34.06 -15.75
N MET A 504 8.65 32.97 -15.00
CA MET A 504 9.92 32.55 -14.38
C MET A 504 10.63 31.42 -15.16
N MET A 505 9.97 30.78 -16.14
CA MET A 505 10.58 29.77 -16.99
C MET A 505 11.33 30.42 -18.16
N GLU A 506 12.47 29.83 -18.54
CA GLU A 506 13.25 30.27 -19.70
C GLU A 506 12.93 29.45 -20.97
N LYS A 507 12.49 28.21 -20.81
CA LYS A 507 12.19 27.25 -21.89
C LYS A 507 11.20 26.19 -21.41
N GLY A 508 10.74 25.34 -22.32
CA GLY A 508 10.08 24.09 -21.97
C GLY A 508 8.59 24.03 -22.32
N TYR A 509 7.86 23.17 -21.62
CA TYR A 509 6.45 22.90 -21.88
C TYR A 509 5.61 22.99 -20.60
N ALA A 510 4.34 23.33 -20.76
CA ALA A 510 3.40 23.40 -19.66
C ALA A 510 2.08 22.70 -19.97
N ALA A 511 1.53 22.00 -18.99
CA ALA A 511 0.21 21.38 -19.05
C ALA A 511 -0.60 21.77 -17.81
N ILE A 512 -1.72 22.47 -18.03
CA ILE A 512 -2.51 23.08 -16.96
C ILE A 512 -3.97 22.63 -17.08
N ILE A 513 -4.57 22.21 -15.97
CA ILE A 513 -6.03 22.07 -15.86
C ILE A 513 -6.62 23.46 -15.62
N ILE A 514 -7.55 23.89 -16.48
CA ILE A 514 -8.22 25.18 -16.35
C ILE A 514 -9.73 24.98 -16.15
N GLN A 515 -10.32 25.87 -15.35
CA GLN A 515 -11.78 25.99 -15.31
C GLN A 515 -12.28 26.58 -16.65
N GLY A 516 -13.37 26.05 -17.20
CA GLY A 516 -13.87 26.51 -18.52
C GLY A 516 -14.16 28.03 -18.58
N SER A 517 -14.52 28.62 -17.45
CA SER A 517 -14.71 30.07 -17.28
C SER A 517 -13.44 30.91 -17.53
N ALA A 518 -12.24 30.34 -17.32
CA ALA A 518 -10.98 30.98 -17.65
C ALA A 518 -10.83 31.20 -19.17
N GLY A 519 -11.31 30.23 -19.96
CA GLY A 519 -11.35 30.30 -21.43
C GLY A 519 -12.50 31.16 -21.96
N SER A 520 -13.61 31.27 -21.22
CA SER A 520 -14.81 32.02 -21.64
C SER A 520 -14.79 33.52 -21.26
N GLY A 521 -13.64 34.07 -20.89
CA GLY A 521 -13.43 35.51 -20.70
C GLY A 521 -13.15 35.99 -19.26
N LYS A 522 -13.32 35.17 -18.22
CA LYS A 522 -13.06 35.61 -16.83
C LYS A 522 -11.58 35.81 -16.51
N ALA A 523 -10.68 35.29 -17.34
CA ALA A 523 -9.22 35.43 -17.18
C ALA A 523 -8.55 36.24 -18.31
N ILE A 524 -9.33 37.05 -19.06
CA ILE A 524 -8.86 37.66 -20.32
C ILE A 524 -7.56 38.45 -20.18
N GLU A 525 -7.39 39.21 -19.09
CA GLU A 525 -6.21 40.03 -18.87
C GLU A 525 -4.95 39.19 -18.61
N TYR A 526 -5.08 38.12 -17.82
CA TYR A 526 -4.00 37.16 -17.60
C TYR A 526 -3.65 36.42 -18.91
N ASN A 527 -4.65 35.91 -19.62
CA ASN A 527 -4.46 35.17 -20.86
C ASN A 527 -3.74 36.01 -21.93
N LYS A 528 -4.13 37.28 -22.09
CA LYS A 528 -3.45 38.20 -23.03
C LYS A 528 -1.98 38.43 -22.65
N ARG A 529 -1.66 38.58 -21.37
CA ARG A 529 -0.26 38.78 -20.93
C ARG A 529 0.58 37.52 -21.10
N ILE A 530 0.01 36.35 -20.82
CA ILE A 530 0.64 35.05 -21.06
C ILE A 530 0.95 34.88 -22.55
N LEU A 531 -0.04 35.06 -23.43
CA LEU A 531 0.14 34.90 -24.89
C LEU A 531 1.16 35.86 -25.50
N LYS A 532 1.39 37.04 -24.90
CA LYS A 532 2.44 37.97 -25.35
C LYS A 532 3.86 37.51 -24.99
N LYS A 533 4.00 36.60 -24.03
CA LYS A 533 5.28 36.12 -23.50
C LYS A 533 5.66 34.74 -24.00
N ILE A 534 4.70 33.97 -24.53
CA ILE A 534 4.97 32.67 -25.16
C ILE A 534 5.49 32.96 -26.58
N PRO A 535 6.70 32.50 -26.94
CA PRO A 535 7.32 32.77 -28.24
C PRO A 535 6.59 32.13 -29.43
#